data_AF-A0A8H6YH55-F1
#
_entry.id   AF-A0A8H6YH55-F1
#
_cell.length_a   1.000
_cell.length_b   1.000
_cell.length_c   1.000
_cell.angle_alpha   90.00
_cell.angle_beta   90.00
_cell.angle_gamma   90.00
#
_symmetry.space_group_name_H-M   'P 1'
#
loop_
_entity.id
_entity.type
_entity.pdbx_description
1 polymer ?
#
loop_
_entity_poly.entity_id
_entity_poly.type
_entity_poly.pdbx_seq_one_letter_code
_entity_poly.pdbx_strand_id
1 'polypeptide(L)'
;MAASVKDLVLIFQLFFPRDLSSARALHANQRREPRQPARTGWFKTVKTLLVRAFSEESNDVAAWTSGLGGDRAEEYAESLCRDLDKLYLLLGLPEGTKFSQSAFDFRRAKPILTTARLNCTFCPPGDSNLVPTLHRRRWDKIQTVWLLDSSFHWVEATLITYTSPPGTHSRWERLEYDPEFLRISKHGIWVHKQIAQTQENALHQFHSGWSNFADWRLFLEHFSRRLLVAHNKDTTFRCEAHPSSRLLAEEVHRTIGINGGVLPSSMSHGCTGCTRVKRYHSDLIGEGAVLGSNTEVANTSGAEAAGDQIQTDLGDLAPLPANLPDSLPQLEAPPVGSLRGYIQMAVMDGKGIKHRQEVGEGSIQAPQGPSLRVQLQALGNTPGGDVIHTFKAKSIYCLQTVQWACGVPIGWGKCYRSESAPQVLRFLNNTWADYPNSRPSFLAYDNACNLLRHIVTQDPSDIWLATTKFIVDAWHYIGHQATDILCRTRCNPAPTDGSQPDLVLTEADDNGQVHQTRAFNTETAEQLNSWLNGFESQLRQMSDVNYDFFIHVLMLIYAETMEKRIQLKEMELTEEFWDRVNGLA
;
A
#
# COMPACT_ATOMS: atom_id res chain seq x y z
N MET A 1 14.48 -1.67 -30.38
CA MET A 1 15.91 -1.45 -30.65
C MET A 1 16.67 -2.07 -29.50
N ALA A 2 17.41 -3.15 -29.73
CA ALA A 2 18.15 -3.83 -28.66
C ALA A 2 19.37 -2.99 -28.28
N ALA A 3 19.44 -2.53 -27.02
CA ALA A 3 20.63 -1.90 -26.48
C ALA A 3 21.76 -2.94 -26.45
N SER A 4 22.87 -2.65 -27.12
CA SER A 4 24.03 -3.54 -27.13
C SER A 4 24.77 -3.46 -25.80
N VAL A 5 25.53 -4.49 -25.44
CA VAL A 5 26.48 -4.44 -24.30
C VAL A 5 27.43 -3.25 -24.43
N LYS A 6 27.72 -2.82 -25.67
CA LYS A 6 28.51 -1.63 -25.98
C LYS A 6 27.81 -0.34 -25.56
N ASP A 7 26.48 -0.26 -25.69
CA ASP A 7 25.66 0.86 -25.23
C ASP A 7 25.62 0.89 -23.70
N LEU A 8 25.49 -0.26 -23.04
CA LEU A 8 25.60 -0.42 -21.59
C LEU A 8 26.96 0.05 -21.05
N VAL A 9 28.06 -0.35 -21.70
CA VAL A 9 29.41 0.09 -21.37
C VAL A 9 29.58 1.60 -21.63
N LEU A 10 28.99 2.13 -22.71
CA LEU A 10 29.02 3.56 -23.02
C LEU A 10 28.21 4.37 -21.99
N ILE A 11 27.06 3.87 -21.53
CA ILE A 11 26.22 4.46 -20.48
C ILE A 11 26.97 4.45 -19.15
N PHE A 12 27.59 3.32 -18.77
CA PHE A 12 28.42 3.28 -17.56
C PHE A 12 29.67 4.17 -17.68
N GLN A 13 30.27 4.30 -18.86
CA GLN A 13 31.39 5.22 -19.08
C GLN A 13 30.96 6.69 -19.17
N LEU A 14 29.73 7.00 -19.57
CA LEU A 14 29.18 8.35 -19.64
C LEU A 14 28.68 8.84 -18.27
N PHE A 15 28.08 7.97 -17.45
CA PHE A 15 27.59 8.30 -16.11
C PHE A 15 28.60 8.02 -14.98
N PHE A 16 29.58 7.13 -15.22
CA PHE A 16 30.68 6.83 -14.32
C PHE A 16 32.04 6.84 -15.08
N PRO A 17 32.45 8.00 -15.64
CA PRO A 17 33.67 8.10 -16.43
C PRO A 17 34.90 7.95 -15.54
N ARG A 18 35.58 6.79 -15.56
CA ARG A 18 36.88 6.44 -14.93
C ARG A 18 37.15 6.83 -13.47
N ASP A 19 36.28 7.61 -12.85
CA ASP A 19 36.25 7.99 -11.46
C ASP A 19 34.79 7.91 -11.01
N LEU A 20 34.55 7.02 -10.05
CA LEU A 20 33.30 6.80 -9.30
C LEU A 20 32.83 8.05 -8.50
N SER A 21 33.17 9.25 -8.95
CA SER A 21 33.04 10.52 -8.26
C SER A 21 31.60 10.99 -8.16
N SER A 22 30.66 10.66 -9.05
CA SER A 22 29.28 11.18 -9.01
C SER A 22 28.42 10.54 -7.91
N ALA A 23 28.47 9.21 -7.77
CA ALA A 23 27.88 8.50 -6.64
C ALA A 23 28.66 8.75 -5.33
N ARG A 24 29.99 8.91 -5.41
CA ARG A 24 30.80 9.42 -4.30
C ARG A 24 30.47 10.88 -3.97
N ALA A 25 30.04 11.71 -4.90
CA ALA A 25 29.71 13.12 -4.72
C ALA A 25 28.31 13.26 -4.16
N LEU A 26 27.36 12.43 -4.56
CA LEU A 26 26.08 12.31 -3.86
C LEU A 26 26.31 11.91 -2.39
N HIS A 27 27.21 10.94 -2.12
CA HIS A 27 27.58 10.52 -0.75
C HIS A 27 28.52 11.48 0.00
N ALA A 28 29.39 12.21 -0.69
CA ALA A 28 30.34 13.17 -0.10
C ALA A 28 29.71 14.55 0.08
N ASN A 29 28.72 14.90 -0.73
CA ASN A 29 27.91 16.13 -0.61
C ASN A 29 26.62 15.90 0.19
N GLN A 30 26.24 14.65 0.48
CA GLN A 30 25.31 14.36 1.58
C GLN A 30 25.99 14.80 2.89
N ARG A 31 25.39 15.77 3.58
CA ARG A 31 25.76 16.05 4.98
C ARG A 31 25.52 14.79 5.79
N ARG A 32 26.60 14.11 6.19
CA ARG A 32 26.53 12.92 7.03
C ARG A 32 25.92 13.28 8.38
N GLU A 33 24.83 12.61 8.74
CA GLU A 33 24.38 12.61 10.12
C GLU A 33 25.38 11.85 11.02
N PRO A 34 25.51 12.18 12.31
CA PRO A 34 26.51 11.57 13.21
C PRO A 34 26.49 10.04 13.31
N ARG A 35 25.40 9.39 12.86
CA ARG A 35 25.20 7.93 12.95
C ARG A 35 25.06 7.24 11.59
N GLN A 36 25.20 7.95 10.47
CA GLN A 36 25.02 7.36 9.15
C GLN A 36 26.26 6.50 8.77
N PRO A 37 26.10 5.21 8.47
CA PRO A 37 27.22 4.34 8.14
C PRO A 37 27.94 4.77 6.86
N ALA A 38 29.26 4.58 6.81
CA ALA A 38 30.12 5.05 5.71
C ALA A 38 29.78 4.45 4.33
N ARG A 39 29.00 3.36 4.28
CA ARG A 39 28.45 2.74 3.07
C ARG A 39 26.98 2.43 3.35
N THR A 40 26.07 3.04 2.58
CA THR A 40 24.63 2.78 2.66
C THR A 40 24.30 1.37 2.17
N GLY A 41 23.11 0.87 2.51
CA GLY A 41 22.62 -0.42 1.99
C GLY A 41 22.63 -0.48 0.46
N TRP A 42 22.31 0.65 -0.18
CA TRP A 42 22.39 0.84 -1.63
C TRP A 42 23.80 0.58 -2.19
N PHE A 43 24.85 1.11 -1.56
CA PHE A 43 26.22 0.85 -2.03
C PHE A 43 26.62 -0.61 -1.88
N LYS A 44 26.07 -1.35 -0.91
CA LYS A 44 26.28 -2.80 -0.81
C LYS A 44 25.55 -3.54 -1.93
N THR A 45 24.28 -3.22 -2.20
CA THR A 45 23.48 -3.87 -3.24
C THR A 45 24.02 -3.59 -4.64
N VAL A 46 24.31 -2.32 -4.96
CA VAL A 46 24.92 -1.93 -6.24
C VAL A 46 26.33 -2.50 -6.38
N LYS A 47 27.15 -2.50 -5.32
CA LYS A 47 28.45 -3.17 -5.36
C LYS A 47 28.30 -4.68 -5.57
N THR A 48 27.35 -5.36 -4.94
CA THR A 48 27.14 -6.80 -5.16
C THR A 48 26.68 -7.10 -6.58
N LEU A 49 25.78 -6.28 -7.14
CA LEU A 49 25.36 -6.35 -8.54
C LEU A 49 26.53 -6.12 -9.49
N LEU A 50 27.33 -5.08 -9.28
CA LEU A 50 28.50 -4.76 -10.08
C LEU A 50 29.62 -5.80 -9.91
N VAL A 51 29.89 -6.28 -8.70
CA VAL A 51 30.91 -7.32 -8.45
C VAL A 51 30.50 -8.65 -9.09
N ARG A 52 29.21 -8.98 -9.15
CA ARG A 52 28.72 -10.14 -9.91
C ARG A 52 28.78 -9.93 -11.41
N ALA A 53 28.50 -8.71 -11.89
CA ALA A 53 28.56 -8.38 -13.31
C ALA A 53 30.00 -8.25 -13.85
N PHE A 54 30.97 -7.99 -12.97
CA PHE A 54 32.37 -7.68 -13.33
C PHE A 54 33.41 -8.54 -12.59
N SER A 55 33.05 -9.71 -12.05
CA SER A 55 34.04 -10.62 -11.45
C SER A 55 34.97 -11.20 -12.51
N GLU A 56 36.27 -11.16 -12.25
CA GLU A 56 37.38 -11.45 -13.20
C GLU A 56 37.47 -12.89 -13.72
N GLU A 57 36.65 -13.84 -13.26
CA GLU A 57 36.67 -15.23 -13.73
C GLU A 57 36.05 -15.44 -15.12
N SER A 58 35.63 -14.39 -15.81
CA SER A 58 34.95 -14.54 -17.10
C SER A 58 35.11 -13.30 -18.00
N ASN A 59 36.34 -12.97 -18.35
CA ASN A 59 36.64 -11.93 -19.36
C ASN A 59 36.62 -12.44 -20.82
N ASP A 60 36.13 -13.65 -21.07
CA ASP A 60 35.94 -14.16 -22.43
C ASP A 60 34.47 -14.06 -22.86
N VAL A 61 34.14 -13.02 -23.62
CA VAL A 61 32.79 -12.76 -24.15
C VAL A 61 32.33 -13.87 -25.10
N ALA A 62 33.24 -14.66 -25.70
CA ALA A 62 32.89 -15.79 -26.56
C ALA A 62 32.42 -17.03 -25.75
N ALA A 63 32.75 -17.11 -24.46
CA ALA A 63 32.30 -18.18 -23.57
C ALA A 63 30.84 -18.00 -23.10
N TRP A 64 30.29 -16.77 -23.19
CA TRP A 64 28.92 -16.46 -22.74
C TRP A 64 27.85 -17.02 -23.67
N THR A 65 28.14 -17.05 -24.97
CA THR A 65 27.20 -17.51 -26.01
C THR A 65 27.33 -18.98 -26.35
N SER A 66 28.38 -19.66 -25.87
CA SER A 66 28.68 -21.05 -26.23
C SER A 66 28.21 -22.08 -25.19
N GLY A 67 27.88 -21.67 -23.96
CA GLY A 67 27.46 -22.57 -22.88
C GLY A 67 26.02 -22.40 -22.38
N LEU A 68 25.31 -21.36 -22.80
CA LEU A 68 23.93 -21.09 -22.40
C LEU A 68 23.08 -21.05 -23.66
N GLY A 69 22.17 -22.02 -23.82
CA GLY A 69 21.20 -22.03 -24.92
C GLY A 69 20.49 -20.68 -25.03
N GLY A 70 20.29 -20.23 -26.27
CA GLY A 70 19.92 -18.85 -26.64
C GLY A 70 18.83 -18.21 -25.78
N ASP A 71 17.84 -18.99 -25.35
CA ASP A 71 16.67 -18.51 -24.61
C ASP A 71 17.01 -17.85 -23.26
N ARG A 72 18.04 -18.32 -22.54
CA ARG A 72 18.39 -17.75 -21.21
C ARG A 72 19.15 -16.44 -21.31
N ALA A 73 19.98 -16.27 -22.34
CA ALA A 73 20.73 -15.02 -22.53
C ALA A 73 19.79 -13.87 -22.92
N GLU A 74 18.74 -14.18 -23.68
CA GLU A 74 17.68 -13.25 -24.05
C GLU A 74 16.85 -12.84 -22.82
N GLU A 75 16.49 -13.81 -21.96
CA GLU A 75 15.79 -13.56 -20.69
C GLU A 75 16.56 -12.63 -19.74
N TYR A 76 17.89 -12.82 -19.64
CA TYR A 76 18.76 -11.95 -18.85
C TYR A 76 18.92 -10.55 -19.48
N ALA A 77 19.04 -10.46 -20.81
CA ALA A 77 19.12 -9.19 -21.52
C ALA A 77 17.83 -8.38 -21.38
N GLU A 78 16.66 -9.03 -21.45
CA GLU A 78 15.36 -8.41 -21.20
C GLU A 78 15.19 -7.99 -19.74
N SER A 79 15.67 -8.78 -18.77
CA SER A 79 15.70 -8.37 -17.37
C SER A 79 16.58 -7.12 -17.17
N LEU A 80 17.75 -7.07 -17.81
CA LEU A 80 18.69 -5.95 -17.69
C LEU A 80 18.17 -4.69 -18.39
N CYS A 81 17.55 -4.82 -19.57
CA CYS A 81 16.91 -3.69 -20.27
C CYS A 81 15.75 -3.13 -19.46
N ARG A 82 14.90 -3.99 -18.89
CA ARG A 82 13.87 -3.57 -17.93
C ARG A 82 14.46 -2.82 -16.74
N ASP A 83 15.62 -3.20 -16.26
CA ASP A 83 16.27 -2.54 -15.12
C ASP A 83 17.00 -1.24 -15.51
N LEU A 84 17.48 -1.13 -16.75
CA LEU A 84 18.05 0.11 -17.30
C LEU A 84 17.00 1.18 -17.56
N ASP A 85 15.86 0.81 -18.13
CA ASP A 85 14.73 1.73 -18.31
C ASP A 85 14.23 2.25 -16.95
N LYS A 86 14.25 1.39 -15.92
CA LYS A 86 13.99 1.79 -14.53
C LYS A 86 15.07 2.70 -13.95
N LEU A 87 16.34 2.54 -14.32
CA LEU A 87 17.41 3.45 -13.92
C LEU A 87 17.31 4.81 -14.63
N TYR A 88 16.93 4.84 -15.90
CA TYR A 88 16.64 6.07 -16.63
C TYR A 88 15.45 6.82 -16.03
N LEU A 89 14.38 6.09 -15.72
CA LEU A 89 13.20 6.60 -15.00
C LEU A 89 13.56 7.07 -13.59
N LEU A 90 14.42 6.34 -12.88
CA LEU A 90 14.94 6.72 -11.56
C LEU A 90 15.73 8.03 -11.63
N LEU A 91 16.49 8.26 -12.70
CA LEU A 91 17.27 9.47 -12.91
C LEU A 91 16.48 10.61 -13.58
N GLY A 92 15.19 10.40 -13.86
CA GLY A 92 14.32 11.40 -14.49
C GLY A 92 14.66 11.71 -15.95
N LEU A 93 15.32 10.78 -16.66
CA LEU A 93 15.73 10.97 -18.05
C LEU A 93 14.63 10.44 -18.98
N PRO A 94 14.09 11.25 -19.91
CA PRO A 94 13.06 10.79 -20.84
C PRO A 94 13.60 9.71 -21.80
N GLU A 95 12.72 8.80 -22.22
CA GLU A 95 13.03 7.78 -23.23
C GLU A 95 13.59 8.45 -24.51
N GLY A 96 14.77 8.01 -24.95
CA GLY A 96 15.41 8.51 -26.17
C GLY A 96 16.32 9.73 -26.02
N THR A 97 16.70 10.12 -24.78
CA THR A 97 17.64 11.24 -24.57
C THR A 97 19.02 10.93 -25.17
N LYS A 98 19.35 11.55 -26.31
CA LYS A 98 20.71 11.52 -26.87
C LYS A 98 21.59 12.51 -26.12
N PHE A 99 22.68 12.02 -25.53
CA PHE A 99 23.68 12.86 -24.87
C PHE A 99 24.52 13.59 -25.92
N SER A 100 24.31 14.89 -26.06
CA SER A 100 25.30 15.77 -26.68
C SER A 100 26.43 16.00 -25.68
N GLN A 101 27.66 15.64 -26.06
CA GLN A 101 28.89 15.89 -25.29
C GLN A 101 29.26 17.37 -25.16
N SER A 102 28.47 18.30 -25.71
CA SER A 102 28.74 19.72 -25.65
C SER A 102 27.55 20.51 -25.09
N ALA A 103 27.51 20.68 -23.77
CA ALA A 103 26.81 21.79 -23.16
C ALA A 103 27.87 22.66 -22.46
N PHE A 104 28.32 23.67 -23.20
CA PHE A 104 29.21 24.70 -22.71
C PHE A 104 28.66 25.34 -21.43
N ASP A 105 29.58 25.53 -20.50
CA ASP A 105 29.45 26.11 -19.18
C ASP A 105 29.06 27.61 -19.27
N PHE A 106 27.82 27.89 -19.70
CA PHE A 106 27.20 29.17 -19.44
C PHE A 106 26.95 29.22 -17.94
N ARG A 107 27.55 30.19 -17.25
CA ARG A 107 27.26 30.52 -15.84
C ARG A 107 25.74 30.50 -15.65
N ARG A 108 25.19 29.41 -15.10
CA ARG A 108 23.76 29.30 -14.84
C ARG A 108 23.40 30.47 -13.94
N ALA A 109 22.47 31.31 -14.39
CA ALA A 109 21.98 32.41 -13.59
C ALA A 109 21.50 31.86 -12.23
N LYS A 110 21.80 32.58 -11.14
CA LYS A 110 21.36 32.15 -9.80
C LYS A 110 19.83 32.01 -9.80
N PRO A 111 19.26 30.83 -9.46
CA PRO A 111 17.82 30.65 -9.46
C PRO A 111 17.15 31.61 -8.49
N ILE A 112 15.95 32.09 -8.84
CA ILE A 112 15.13 32.92 -7.96
C ILE A 112 13.88 32.11 -7.60
N LEU A 113 13.75 31.78 -6.31
CA LEU A 113 12.57 31.13 -5.76
C LEU A 113 11.60 32.20 -5.25
N THR A 114 10.37 32.21 -5.76
CA THR A 114 9.32 33.14 -5.35
C THR A 114 8.06 32.38 -4.98
N THR A 115 7.27 32.90 -4.04
CA THR A 115 5.94 32.34 -3.76
C THR A 115 5.05 32.52 -4.99
N ALA A 116 4.35 31.45 -5.40
CA ALA A 116 3.48 31.46 -6.57
C ALA A 116 2.24 32.36 -6.41
N ARG A 117 1.81 32.61 -5.15
CA ARG A 117 0.62 33.38 -4.83
C ARG A 117 0.99 34.71 -4.16
N LEU A 118 0.31 35.78 -4.58
CA LEU A 118 0.42 37.11 -3.98
C LEU A 118 -0.74 37.43 -3.01
N ASN A 119 -1.75 36.56 -2.95
CA ASN A 119 -2.92 36.68 -2.09
C ASN A 119 -2.92 35.58 -1.02
N CYS A 120 -3.48 35.87 0.15
CA CYS A 120 -3.66 34.88 1.21
C CYS A 120 -4.61 33.77 0.74
N THR A 121 -4.21 32.50 0.90
CA THR A 121 -5.02 31.34 0.49
C THR A 121 -6.20 31.02 1.40
N PHE A 122 -6.27 31.65 2.57
CA PHE A 122 -7.30 31.41 3.57
C PHE A 122 -8.31 32.55 3.69
N CYS A 123 -8.02 33.73 3.13
CA CYS A 123 -8.94 34.86 3.12
C CYS A 123 -9.92 34.72 1.94
N PRO A 124 -11.23 35.00 2.13
CA PRO A 124 -12.20 34.93 1.04
C PRO A 124 -11.88 35.95 -0.07
N PRO A 125 -11.98 35.55 -1.35
CA PRO A 125 -11.78 36.47 -2.47
C PRO A 125 -13.00 37.40 -2.57
N GLY A 126 -12.83 38.69 -2.25
CA GLY A 126 -13.87 39.70 -2.50
C GLY A 126 -14.07 40.75 -1.40
N ASP A 127 -13.51 40.57 -0.21
CA ASP A 127 -13.61 41.58 0.84
C ASP A 127 -12.44 42.57 0.72
N SER A 128 -12.57 43.56 -0.18
CA SER A 128 -11.51 44.51 -0.53
C SER A 128 -10.96 45.32 0.66
N ASN A 129 -11.67 45.33 1.78
CA ASN A 129 -11.23 45.96 3.04
C ASN A 129 -10.46 44.99 3.97
N LEU A 130 -10.46 43.69 3.65
CA LEU A 130 -9.89 42.59 4.44
C LEU A 130 -9.04 41.62 3.61
N VAL A 131 -8.70 41.92 2.35
CA VAL A 131 -7.64 41.17 1.64
C VAL A 131 -6.30 41.70 2.14
N PRO A 132 -5.58 41.05 3.08
CA PRO A 132 -4.17 41.34 3.22
C PRO A 132 -3.52 40.87 1.92
N THR A 133 -3.34 41.79 0.97
CA THR A 133 -2.32 41.64 -0.06
C THR A 133 -1.06 41.22 0.67
N LEU A 134 -0.49 40.07 0.30
CA LEU A 134 0.70 39.59 0.99
C LEU A 134 1.78 40.65 0.77
N HIS A 135 2.17 41.33 1.85
CA HIS A 135 3.24 42.29 1.73
C HIS A 135 4.52 41.50 1.51
N ARG A 136 5.31 41.97 0.54
CA ARG A 136 6.69 41.52 0.41
C ARG A 136 7.32 41.71 1.79
N ARG A 137 7.96 40.65 2.31
CA ARG A 137 8.70 40.75 3.57
C ARG A 137 9.59 41.99 3.49
N ARG A 138 9.67 42.81 4.57
CA ARG A 138 10.50 44.03 4.63
C ARG A 138 11.80 43.82 3.84
N TRP A 139 12.10 44.72 2.92
CA TRP A 139 13.12 44.64 1.86
C TRP A 139 14.53 44.21 2.35
N ASP A 140 14.77 44.29 3.64
CA ASP A 140 16.02 44.11 4.35
C ASP A 140 16.52 42.65 4.44
N LYS A 141 15.77 41.64 3.97
CA LYS A 141 16.26 40.23 3.95
C LYS A 141 15.83 39.46 2.69
N ILE A 142 16.38 39.82 1.52
CA ILE A 142 16.56 38.82 0.46
C ILE A 142 17.35 37.66 1.07
N GLN A 143 16.78 36.46 1.02
CA GLN A 143 17.40 35.29 1.64
C GLN A 143 18.16 34.50 0.58
N THR A 144 19.47 34.35 0.78
CA THR A 144 20.23 33.34 0.07
C THR A 144 19.90 31.96 0.64
N VAL A 145 19.58 31.00 -0.22
CA VAL A 145 19.25 29.63 0.12
C VAL A 145 20.06 28.65 -0.72
N TRP A 146 20.19 27.41 -0.24
CA TRP A 146 20.77 26.31 -1.01
C TRP A 146 19.66 25.54 -1.69
N LEU A 147 19.80 25.33 -2.98
CA LEU A 147 18.88 24.58 -3.81
C LEU A 147 19.62 23.37 -4.40
N LEU A 148 19.04 22.17 -4.26
CA LEU A 148 19.45 21.00 -5.04
C LEU A 148 18.56 20.93 -6.28
N ASP A 149 19.13 21.18 -7.45
CA ASP A 149 18.40 21.24 -8.72
C ASP A 149 18.03 19.85 -9.27
N SER A 150 17.25 19.80 -10.35
CA SER A 150 16.87 18.55 -11.03
C SER A 150 18.04 17.72 -11.55
N SER A 151 19.21 18.34 -11.72
CA SER A 151 20.45 17.68 -12.15
C SER A 151 21.32 17.23 -10.97
N PHE A 152 20.79 17.25 -9.73
CA PHE A 152 21.50 16.90 -8.50
C PHE A 152 22.69 17.81 -8.17
N HIS A 153 22.67 19.07 -8.63
CA HIS A 153 23.69 20.06 -8.29
C HIS A 153 23.22 21.00 -7.19
N TRP A 154 24.10 21.23 -6.21
CA TRP A 154 23.89 22.28 -5.21
C TRP A 154 24.18 23.64 -5.85
N VAL A 155 23.15 24.48 -5.89
CA VAL A 155 23.22 25.85 -6.41
C VAL A 155 22.74 26.83 -5.36
N GLU A 156 23.35 28.01 -5.33
CA GLU A 156 22.90 29.12 -4.51
C GLU A 156 21.72 29.81 -5.20
N ALA A 157 20.59 29.93 -4.50
CA ALA A 157 19.38 30.55 -5.01
C ALA A 157 18.95 31.73 -4.14
N THR A 158 18.21 32.65 -4.74
CA THR A 158 17.61 33.80 -4.05
C THR A 158 16.15 33.50 -3.73
N LEU A 159 15.78 33.50 -2.45
CA LEU A 159 14.41 33.27 -2.00
C LEU A 159 13.71 34.60 -1.68
N ILE A 160 12.56 34.81 -2.32
CA ILE A 160 11.65 35.93 -2.12
C ILE A 160 10.33 35.37 -1.58
N THR A 161 10.01 35.68 -0.31
CA THR A 161 8.75 35.28 0.32
C THR A 161 7.82 36.46 0.55
N TYR A 162 6.53 36.24 0.30
CA TYR A 162 5.46 37.17 0.61
C TYR A 162 4.67 36.61 1.79
N THR A 163 4.38 37.44 2.79
CA THR A 163 3.68 37.01 4.01
C THR A 163 2.66 38.05 4.44
N SER A 164 1.57 37.61 5.06
CA SER A 164 0.64 38.52 5.72
C SER A 164 1.39 39.32 6.82
N PRO A 165 1.10 40.62 6.98
CA PRO A 165 1.71 41.42 8.05
C PRO A 165 1.46 40.78 9.42
N PRO A 166 2.38 40.94 10.38
CA PRO A 166 2.23 40.36 11.71
C PRO A 166 1.00 40.96 12.41
N GLY A 167 -0.10 40.23 12.45
CA GLY A 167 -1.23 40.46 13.37
C GLY A 167 -1.08 39.61 14.64
N THR A 168 -2.06 39.70 15.54
CA THR A 168 -2.19 38.88 16.76
C THR A 168 -2.48 37.40 16.49
N HIS A 169 -2.55 36.98 15.22
CA HIS A 169 -2.92 35.63 14.81
C HIS A 169 -1.71 34.77 14.44
N SER A 170 -1.79 33.47 14.79
CA SER A 170 -0.83 32.44 14.41
C SER A 170 -0.63 32.38 12.90
N ARG A 171 0.63 32.13 12.47
CA ARG A 171 0.96 31.94 11.05
C ARG A 171 0.67 30.51 10.63
N TRP A 172 -0.17 30.37 9.59
CA TRP A 172 -0.54 29.08 9.02
C TRP A 172 0.11 28.88 7.65
N GLU A 173 0.54 27.67 7.37
CA GLU A 173 1.11 27.24 6.10
C GLU A 173 0.15 26.28 5.40
N ARG A 174 -0.04 26.50 4.10
CA ARG A 174 -0.72 25.57 3.19
C ARG A 174 0.34 24.83 2.40
N LEU A 175 0.25 23.51 2.35
CA LEU A 175 1.09 22.71 1.46
C LEU A 175 0.47 22.76 0.06
N GLU A 176 1.14 23.45 -0.86
CA GLU A 176 0.78 23.35 -2.28
C GLU A 176 1.02 21.92 -2.77
N TYR A 177 0.10 21.38 -3.57
CA TYR A 177 0.13 19.98 -3.99
C TYR A 177 1.28 19.65 -4.95
N ASP A 178 1.48 20.46 -6.00
CA ASP A 178 2.50 20.23 -7.04
C ASP A 178 3.55 21.36 -7.11
N PRO A 179 4.29 21.63 -6.02
CA PRO A 179 5.31 22.66 -6.03
C PRO A 179 6.54 22.16 -6.81
N GLU A 180 7.14 23.03 -7.62
CA GLU A 180 8.39 22.71 -8.31
C GLU A 180 9.54 22.46 -7.33
N PHE A 181 9.53 23.14 -6.18
CA PHE A 181 10.57 23.07 -5.16
C PHE A 181 9.99 22.77 -3.78
N LEU A 182 10.61 21.84 -3.08
CA LEU A 182 10.27 21.44 -1.72
C LEU A 182 11.30 22.01 -0.74
N ARG A 183 10.81 22.63 0.34
CA ARG A 183 11.67 23.08 1.43
C ARG A 183 11.90 21.93 2.40
N ILE A 184 13.15 21.51 2.58
CA ILE A 184 13.50 20.38 3.44
C ILE A 184 14.23 20.77 4.72
N SER A 185 14.52 22.06 4.92
CA SER A 185 15.18 22.51 6.14
C SER A 185 14.72 23.91 6.57
N LYS A 186 14.71 24.11 7.90
CA LYS A 186 14.56 25.45 8.48
C LYS A 186 15.69 26.40 8.06
N HIS A 187 16.88 25.85 7.76
CA HIS A 187 18.08 26.59 7.37
C HIS A 187 18.14 26.98 5.88
N GLY A 188 17.02 26.91 5.16
CA GLY A 188 16.96 27.36 3.76
C GLY A 188 17.55 26.36 2.79
N ILE A 189 17.26 25.06 2.98
CA ILE A 189 17.56 24.02 2.00
C ILE A 189 16.29 23.72 1.22
N TRP A 190 16.38 23.83 -0.09
CA TRP A 190 15.33 23.54 -1.05
C TRP A 190 15.78 22.46 -2.03
N VAL A 191 14.84 21.68 -2.52
CA VAL A 191 15.10 20.55 -3.41
C VAL A 191 14.07 20.55 -4.51
N HIS A 192 14.50 20.35 -5.75
CA HIS A 192 13.60 20.19 -6.88
C HIS A 192 12.73 18.92 -6.74
N LYS A 193 11.44 19.00 -7.08
CA LYS A 193 10.47 17.91 -6.86
C LYS A 193 10.86 16.57 -7.50
N GLN A 194 11.58 16.60 -8.62
CA GLN A 194 12.07 15.38 -9.29
C GLN A 194 12.99 14.53 -8.42
N ILE A 195 13.68 15.12 -7.44
CA ILE A 195 14.51 14.36 -6.51
C ILE A 195 13.63 13.59 -5.52
N ALA A 196 12.49 14.16 -5.11
CA ALA A 196 11.52 13.43 -4.30
C ALA A 196 10.85 12.31 -5.10
N GLN A 197 10.53 12.55 -6.37
CA GLN A 197 10.02 11.51 -7.29
C GLN A 197 11.06 10.40 -7.51
N THR A 198 12.34 10.75 -7.62
CA THR A 198 13.44 9.79 -7.66
C THR A 198 13.50 8.94 -6.38
N GLN A 199 13.36 9.58 -5.22
CA GLN A 199 13.32 8.88 -3.93
C GLN A 199 12.12 7.93 -3.84
N GLU A 200 10.96 8.35 -4.30
CA GLU A 200 9.76 7.51 -4.39
C GLU A 200 9.98 6.30 -5.30
N ASN A 201 10.53 6.52 -6.50
CA ASN A 201 10.85 5.44 -7.42
C ASN A 201 11.83 4.44 -6.78
N ALA A 202 12.82 4.94 -6.03
CA ALA A 202 13.74 4.10 -5.29
C ALA A 202 13.07 3.33 -4.13
N LEU A 203 12.11 3.95 -3.45
CA LEU A 203 11.32 3.31 -2.38
C LEU A 203 10.51 2.14 -2.97
N HIS A 204 9.80 2.40 -4.06
CA HIS A 204 8.96 1.40 -4.72
C HIS A 204 9.80 0.24 -5.30
N GLN A 205 10.84 0.54 -6.07
CA GLN A 205 11.60 -0.46 -6.84
C GLN A 205 12.60 -1.26 -6.01
N PHE A 206 13.26 -0.61 -5.05
CA PHE A 206 14.36 -1.24 -4.29
C PHE A 206 14.01 -1.51 -2.84
N HIS A 207 12.76 -1.26 -2.44
CA HIS A 207 12.32 -1.27 -1.04
C HIS A 207 13.28 -0.48 -0.13
N SER A 208 13.89 0.56 -0.70
CA SER A 208 14.98 1.25 -0.08
C SER A 208 14.45 2.11 1.06
N GLY A 209 15.07 1.99 2.24
CA GLY A 209 14.68 2.83 3.37
C GLY A 209 14.88 4.31 3.04
N TRP A 210 13.97 5.15 3.53
CA TRP A 210 14.06 6.62 3.39
C TRP A 210 15.44 7.15 3.81
N SER A 211 16.03 6.55 4.85
CA SER A 211 17.35 6.89 5.40
C SER A 211 18.54 6.56 4.48
N ASN A 212 18.34 5.76 3.43
CA ASN A 212 19.39 5.40 2.48
C ASN A 212 19.57 6.44 1.36
N PHE A 213 18.58 7.31 1.12
CA PHE A 213 18.58 8.21 -0.03
C PHE A 213 18.56 9.71 0.34
N ALA A 214 17.81 10.12 1.37
CA ALA A 214 17.68 11.54 1.71
C ALA A 214 17.20 11.78 3.15
N ASP A 215 17.13 13.06 3.52
CA ASP A 215 16.53 13.59 4.75
C ASP A 215 15.06 13.12 4.88
N TRP A 216 14.66 12.64 6.06
CA TRP A 216 13.26 12.30 6.40
C TRP A 216 12.29 13.43 6.05
N ARG A 217 12.76 14.68 6.13
CA ARG A 217 11.94 15.85 5.79
C ARG A 217 11.56 15.91 4.31
N LEU A 218 12.45 15.54 3.38
CA LEU A 218 12.10 15.50 1.94
C LEU A 218 10.98 14.50 1.70
N PHE A 219 11.15 13.29 2.24
CA PHE A 219 10.18 12.22 2.16
C PHE A 219 8.82 12.67 2.72
N LEU A 220 8.83 13.22 3.94
CA LEU A 220 7.64 13.68 4.61
C LEU A 220 6.93 14.78 3.83
N GLU A 221 7.65 15.80 3.35
CA GLU A 221 7.07 16.90 2.57
C GLU A 221 6.41 16.38 1.29
N HIS A 222 7.11 15.56 0.52
CA HIS A 222 6.61 14.98 -0.73
C HIS A 222 5.35 14.16 -0.50
N PHE A 223 5.43 13.16 0.37
CA PHE A 223 4.32 12.25 0.60
C PHE A 223 3.16 12.89 1.35
N SER A 224 3.39 13.88 2.22
CA SER A 224 2.29 14.61 2.85
C SER A 224 1.38 15.26 1.81
N ARG A 225 1.95 15.89 0.77
CA ARG A 225 1.17 16.50 -0.32
C ARG A 225 0.39 15.46 -1.11
N ARG A 226 1.03 14.34 -1.43
CA ARG A 226 0.40 13.24 -2.17
C ARG A 226 -0.76 12.63 -1.39
N LEU A 227 -0.54 12.32 -0.11
CA LEU A 227 -1.58 11.80 0.77
C LEU A 227 -2.73 12.80 0.93
N LEU A 228 -2.44 14.09 1.13
CA LEU A 228 -3.48 15.10 1.24
C LEU A 228 -4.34 15.20 -0.03
N VAL A 229 -3.77 15.06 -1.22
CA VAL A 229 -4.57 15.00 -2.45
C VAL A 229 -5.34 13.69 -2.58
N ALA A 230 -4.71 12.54 -2.30
CA ALA A 230 -5.40 11.25 -2.31
C ALA A 230 -6.61 11.22 -1.36
N HIS A 231 -6.60 12.08 -0.33
CA HIS A 231 -7.69 12.25 0.64
C HIS A 231 -8.64 13.42 0.38
N ASN A 232 -8.46 14.18 -0.71
CA ASN A 232 -9.20 15.41 -1.00
C ASN A 232 -9.11 16.47 0.13
N LYS A 233 -7.94 16.56 0.78
CA LYS A 233 -7.65 17.48 1.91
C LYS A 233 -6.62 18.56 1.58
N ASP A 234 -6.07 18.60 0.37
CA ASP A 234 -5.07 19.59 -0.08
C ASP A 234 -5.54 21.06 0.00
N THR A 235 -6.86 21.27 -0.07
CA THR A 235 -7.48 22.60 0.07
C THR A 235 -7.82 22.98 1.50
N THR A 236 -8.11 21.99 2.35
CA THR A 236 -8.59 22.19 3.73
C THR A 236 -7.50 22.06 4.78
N PHE A 237 -6.40 21.38 4.46
CA PHE A 237 -5.29 21.14 5.39
C PHE A 237 -4.65 22.43 5.89
N ARG A 238 -4.34 22.47 7.20
CA ARG A 238 -3.70 23.60 7.87
C ARG A 238 -2.65 23.08 8.83
N CYS A 239 -1.47 23.70 8.79
CA CYS A 239 -0.40 23.43 9.73
C CYS A 239 0.24 24.76 10.15
N GLU A 240 0.85 24.79 11.33
CA GLU A 240 1.65 25.95 11.75
C GLU A 240 2.79 26.19 10.76
N ALA A 241 3.13 27.46 10.51
CA ALA A 241 4.20 27.79 9.60
C ALA A 241 5.56 27.26 10.09
N HIS A 242 6.31 26.66 9.16
CA HIS A 242 7.63 26.06 9.41
C HIS A 242 7.59 24.90 10.43
N PRO A 243 6.69 23.91 10.23
CA PRO A 243 6.51 22.85 11.20
C PRO A 243 7.77 22.00 11.32
N SER A 244 8.04 21.43 12.49
CA SER A 244 9.05 20.37 12.60
C SER A 244 8.61 19.13 11.81
N SER A 245 9.52 18.20 11.49
CA SER A 245 9.14 16.95 10.82
C SER A 245 8.14 16.16 11.65
N ARG A 246 8.29 16.17 12.98
CA ARG A 246 7.33 15.55 13.89
C ARG A 246 5.96 16.20 13.81
N LEU A 247 5.88 17.53 13.93
CA LEU A 247 4.60 18.25 13.91
C LEU A 247 3.88 18.08 12.57
N LEU A 248 4.61 18.15 11.46
CA LEU A 248 4.03 17.94 10.14
C LEU A 248 3.46 16.52 10.00
N ALA A 249 4.21 15.50 10.43
CA ALA A 249 3.73 14.12 10.41
C ALA A 249 2.49 13.94 11.30
N GLU A 250 2.47 14.53 12.50
CA GLU A 250 1.32 14.48 13.41
C GLU A 250 0.07 15.18 12.85
N GLU A 251 0.20 16.35 12.22
CA GLU A 251 -0.93 17.06 11.60
C GLU A 251 -1.49 16.30 10.40
N VAL A 252 -0.62 15.77 9.54
CA VAL A 252 -1.05 14.97 8.38
C VAL A 252 -1.71 13.69 8.84
N HIS A 253 -1.10 12.99 9.80
CA HIS A 253 -1.66 11.79 10.44
C HIS A 253 -3.04 12.05 11.03
N ARG A 254 -3.23 13.15 11.76
CA ARG A 254 -4.54 13.57 12.28
C ARG A 254 -5.57 13.88 11.18
N THR A 255 -5.11 14.30 10.01
CA THR A 255 -5.98 14.66 8.88
C THR A 255 -6.44 13.45 8.08
N ILE A 256 -5.59 12.44 7.91
CA ILE A 256 -5.85 11.28 7.04
C ILE A 256 -6.35 10.03 7.79
N GLY A 257 -6.16 9.96 9.11
CA GLY A 257 -6.61 8.85 9.95
C GLY A 257 -5.54 8.38 10.94
N ILE A 258 -5.96 8.10 12.18
CA ILE A 258 -5.09 7.63 13.27
C ILE A 258 -5.31 6.13 13.52
N ASN A 259 -4.23 5.36 13.67
CA ASN A 259 -4.26 3.91 13.94
C ASN A 259 -4.92 3.05 12.85
N GLY A 260 -5.03 3.61 11.66
CA GLY A 260 -5.63 2.99 10.49
C GLY A 260 -5.91 4.06 9.46
N GLY A 261 -6.08 3.62 8.22
CA GLY A 261 -6.36 4.54 7.13
C GLY A 261 -7.01 3.84 5.97
N VAL A 262 -7.77 4.63 5.23
CA VAL A 262 -8.45 4.25 4.00
C VAL A 262 -7.85 5.06 2.86
N LEU A 263 -7.79 4.49 1.67
CA LEU A 263 -7.55 5.23 0.44
C LEU A 263 -8.90 5.57 -0.20
N PRO A 264 -9.36 6.84 -0.14
CA PRO A 264 -10.67 7.22 -0.69
C PRO A 264 -10.85 6.87 -2.16
N SER A 265 -9.79 7.01 -2.98
CA SER A 265 -9.81 6.65 -4.40
C SER A 265 -10.16 5.18 -4.64
N SER A 266 -9.77 4.29 -3.73
CA SER A 266 -10.05 2.86 -3.83
C SER A 266 -11.51 2.52 -3.56
N MET A 267 -12.28 3.37 -2.86
CA MET A 267 -13.68 3.08 -2.50
C MET A 267 -14.63 3.06 -3.69
N SER A 268 -14.28 3.76 -4.76
CA SER A 268 -15.00 3.77 -6.04
C SER A 268 -14.33 2.91 -7.12
N HIS A 269 -13.28 2.16 -6.78
CA HIS A 269 -12.57 1.34 -7.75
C HIS A 269 -13.46 0.19 -8.25
N GLY A 270 -13.42 -0.08 -9.56
CA GLY A 270 -14.05 -1.23 -10.19
C GLY A 270 -13.27 -1.66 -11.42
N CYS A 271 -13.00 -2.96 -11.53
CA CYS A 271 -12.36 -3.57 -12.70
C CYS A 271 -12.83 -5.02 -12.83
N THR A 272 -12.58 -5.66 -13.97
CA THR A 272 -12.99 -7.05 -14.23
C THR A 272 -12.36 -8.07 -13.28
N GLY A 273 -11.28 -7.70 -12.57
CA GLY A 273 -10.62 -8.55 -11.57
C GLY A 273 -11.26 -8.54 -10.19
N CYS A 274 -12.05 -7.52 -9.84
CA CYS A 274 -12.70 -7.42 -8.53
C CYS A 274 -14.22 -7.22 -8.60
N THR A 275 -14.75 -6.85 -9.75
CA THR A 275 -16.16 -6.54 -9.99
C THR A 275 -16.70 -7.42 -11.11
N ARG A 276 -17.85 -8.06 -10.88
CA ARG A 276 -18.53 -8.91 -11.87
C ARG A 276 -20.03 -8.62 -11.89
N VAL A 277 -20.67 -8.92 -13.02
CA VAL A 277 -22.14 -8.93 -13.11
C VAL A 277 -22.65 -10.02 -12.17
N LYS A 278 -23.70 -9.71 -11.40
CA LYS A 278 -24.27 -10.65 -10.44
C LYS A 278 -24.84 -11.87 -11.16
N ARG A 279 -24.49 -13.08 -10.73
CA ARG A 279 -24.93 -14.34 -11.32
C ARG A 279 -25.97 -15.04 -10.44
N TYR A 280 -26.73 -15.92 -11.07
CA TYR A 280 -27.79 -16.72 -10.49
C TYR A 280 -27.61 -18.18 -10.87
N HIS A 281 -28.31 -19.06 -10.17
CA HIS A 281 -28.20 -20.51 -10.37
C HIS A 281 -28.43 -20.92 -11.84
N SER A 282 -29.36 -20.27 -12.52
CA SER A 282 -29.65 -20.50 -13.95
C SER A 282 -28.51 -20.15 -14.89
N ASP A 283 -27.70 -19.13 -14.56
CA ASP A 283 -26.56 -18.74 -15.38
C ASP A 283 -25.49 -19.84 -15.36
N LEU A 284 -25.20 -20.38 -14.17
CA LEU A 284 -24.20 -21.41 -13.97
C LEU A 284 -24.57 -22.71 -14.70
N ILE A 285 -25.87 -23.09 -14.70
CA ILE A 285 -26.38 -24.20 -15.51
C ILE A 285 -26.24 -23.91 -17.01
N GLY A 286 -26.58 -22.69 -17.44
CA GLY A 286 -26.45 -22.27 -18.83
C GLY A 286 -25.01 -22.29 -19.35
N GLU A 287 -24.04 -22.05 -18.47
CA GLU A 287 -22.60 -22.17 -18.74
C GLU A 287 -22.10 -23.63 -18.78
N GLY A 288 -22.97 -24.61 -18.49
CA GLY A 288 -22.64 -26.03 -18.54
C GLY A 288 -22.02 -26.59 -17.26
N ALA A 289 -22.14 -25.90 -16.13
CA ALA A 289 -21.63 -26.38 -14.86
C ALA A 289 -22.35 -27.67 -14.41
N VAL A 290 -21.58 -28.68 -14.03
CA VAL A 290 -22.11 -29.89 -13.39
C VAL A 290 -22.29 -29.62 -11.90
N LEU A 291 -23.53 -29.49 -11.46
CA LEU A 291 -23.89 -29.24 -10.06
C LEU A 291 -24.00 -30.56 -9.29
N GLY A 292 -23.44 -30.60 -8.08
CA GLY A 292 -23.61 -31.74 -7.17
C GLY A 292 -22.77 -32.99 -7.46
N SER A 293 -21.88 -32.97 -8.45
CA SER A 293 -20.77 -33.92 -8.52
C SER A 293 -19.58 -33.39 -7.73
N ASN A 294 -18.83 -34.27 -7.06
CA ASN A 294 -17.56 -33.96 -6.36
C ASN A 294 -16.44 -33.49 -7.32
N THR A 295 -16.76 -32.86 -8.44
CA THR A 295 -15.79 -32.34 -9.39
C THR A 295 -15.04 -31.18 -8.74
N GLU A 296 -13.73 -31.31 -8.70
CA GLU A 296 -12.81 -30.37 -8.08
C GLU A 296 -12.87 -29.01 -8.79
N VAL A 297 -12.88 -27.93 -8.00
CA VAL A 297 -12.68 -26.58 -8.52
C VAL A 297 -11.17 -26.37 -8.66
N ALA A 298 -10.63 -26.33 -9.89
CA ALA A 298 -9.20 -26.18 -10.12
C ALA A 298 -8.61 -24.95 -9.38
N ASN A 299 -7.36 -25.07 -8.91
CA ASN A 299 -6.70 -24.23 -7.89
C ASN A 299 -7.15 -24.45 -6.43
N THR A 300 -7.82 -25.56 -6.13
CA THR A 300 -7.89 -26.11 -4.77
C THR A 300 -6.80 -27.15 -4.48
N SER A 301 -5.71 -27.22 -5.25
CA SER A 301 -4.69 -28.30 -5.17
C SER A 301 -4.28 -28.59 -3.71
N GLY A 302 -4.83 -29.70 -3.21
CA GLY A 302 -5.06 -30.02 -1.79
C GLY A 302 -6.46 -30.62 -1.54
N ALA A 303 -7.41 -30.44 -2.47
CA ALA A 303 -8.79 -30.91 -2.39
C ALA A 303 -9.03 -32.32 -2.97
N GLU A 304 -8.08 -33.24 -2.80
CA GLU A 304 -8.38 -34.66 -2.96
C GLU A 304 -8.84 -35.24 -1.61
N ALA A 305 -10.03 -35.86 -1.63
CA ALA A 305 -10.50 -36.90 -0.72
C ALA A 305 -11.13 -36.55 0.66
N ALA A 306 -12.07 -35.60 0.74
CA ALA A 306 -12.99 -35.54 1.89
C ALA A 306 -14.46 -35.25 1.54
N GLY A 307 -14.83 -35.39 0.25
CA GLY A 307 -16.20 -35.27 -0.23
C GLY A 307 -16.94 -36.61 -0.31
N ASP A 308 -16.71 -37.56 0.60
CA ASP A 308 -17.69 -38.60 0.95
C ASP A 308 -17.12 -39.50 2.06
N GLN A 309 -17.97 -39.83 3.03
CA GLN A 309 -17.69 -40.66 4.22
C GLN A 309 -17.00 -39.98 5.41
N ILE A 310 -17.61 -38.94 5.96
CA ILE A 310 -17.61 -38.79 7.42
C ILE A 310 -19.08 -38.64 7.86
N GLN A 311 -19.72 -39.78 8.18
CA GLN A 311 -20.80 -39.78 9.17
C GLN A 311 -20.16 -39.42 10.52
N THR A 312 -19.98 -38.13 10.78
CA THR A 312 -19.73 -37.66 12.14
C THR A 312 -21.09 -37.56 12.80
N ASP A 313 -21.20 -38.21 13.96
CA ASP A 313 -22.29 -37.97 14.91
C ASP A 313 -22.49 -36.45 15.04
N LEU A 314 -23.71 -35.99 14.76
CA LEU A 314 -24.17 -34.60 14.86
C LEU A 314 -24.01 -33.98 16.28
N GLY A 315 -23.38 -34.69 17.23
CA GLY A 315 -23.27 -34.34 18.64
C GLY A 315 -22.17 -33.34 19.00
N ASP A 316 -21.13 -33.18 18.19
CA ASP A 316 -19.93 -32.37 18.54
C ASP A 316 -19.70 -31.11 17.67
N LEU A 317 -20.63 -30.78 16.77
CA LEU A 317 -20.54 -29.55 15.98
C LEU A 317 -20.81 -28.34 16.88
N ALA A 318 -19.94 -27.32 16.82
CA ALA A 318 -20.24 -26.04 17.42
C ALA A 318 -21.59 -25.54 16.85
N PRO A 319 -22.63 -25.28 17.67
CA PRO A 319 -23.97 -25.05 17.17
C PRO A 319 -24.07 -23.74 16.38
N LEU A 320 -24.98 -23.70 15.39
CA LEU A 320 -25.35 -22.46 14.73
C LEU A 320 -25.87 -21.46 15.77
N PRO A 321 -25.51 -20.17 15.68
CA PRO A 321 -26.17 -19.13 16.45
C PRO A 321 -27.68 -19.18 16.18
N ALA A 322 -28.51 -19.13 17.22
CA ALA A 322 -29.96 -19.30 17.14
C ALA A 322 -30.69 -18.33 16.17
N ASN A 323 -30.01 -17.27 15.74
CA ASN A 323 -30.55 -16.22 14.88
C ASN A 323 -30.21 -16.39 13.39
N LEU A 324 -29.54 -17.48 13.00
CA LEU A 324 -29.22 -17.79 11.60
C LEU A 324 -30.09 -18.93 11.08
N PRO A 325 -30.72 -18.81 9.89
CA PRO A 325 -31.43 -19.92 9.27
C PRO A 325 -30.47 -21.07 8.90
N ASP A 326 -30.98 -22.30 8.90
CA ASP A 326 -30.17 -23.53 8.74
C ASP A 326 -29.49 -23.66 7.36
N SER A 327 -30.03 -23.01 6.32
CA SER A 327 -29.45 -23.01 4.97
C SER A 327 -29.56 -21.65 4.29
N LEU A 328 -28.64 -21.37 3.36
CA LEU A 328 -28.73 -20.23 2.47
C LEU A 328 -29.71 -20.58 1.33
N PRO A 329 -30.71 -19.73 1.04
CA PRO A 329 -31.60 -19.97 -0.10
C PRO A 329 -30.79 -19.89 -1.41
N GLN A 330 -31.16 -20.72 -2.39
CA GLN A 330 -30.64 -20.57 -3.74
C GLN A 330 -31.02 -19.21 -4.32
N LEU A 331 -30.07 -18.56 -5.00
CA LEU A 331 -30.27 -17.25 -5.61
C LEU A 331 -31.04 -17.40 -6.93
N GLU A 332 -32.33 -17.07 -6.92
CA GLU A 332 -33.18 -17.04 -8.10
C GLU A 332 -32.94 -15.77 -8.94
N ALA A 333 -33.02 -15.94 -10.27
CA ALA A 333 -32.90 -14.83 -11.20
C ALA A 333 -34.06 -13.83 -11.03
N PRO A 334 -33.80 -12.52 -11.12
CA PRO A 334 -34.82 -11.52 -10.94
C PRO A 334 -35.73 -11.46 -12.18
N PRO A 335 -36.96 -10.93 -12.08
CA PRO A 335 -37.88 -10.86 -13.21
C PRO A 335 -37.28 -10.13 -14.42
N VAL A 336 -37.65 -10.56 -15.64
CA VAL A 336 -37.18 -9.95 -16.89
C VAL A 336 -37.45 -8.43 -16.88
N GLY A 337 -36.42 -7.62 -17.16
CA GLY A 337 -36.48 -6.15 -17.15
C GLY A 337 -36.16 -5.46 -15.81
N SER A 338 -35.79 -6.22 -14.78
CA SER A 338 -35.29 -5.67 -13.51
C SER A 338 -33.77 -5.55 -13.49
N LEU A 339 -33.25 -4.63 -12.66
CA LEU A 339 -31.81 -4.42 -12.50
C LEU A 339 -31.14 -5.69 -11.97
N ARG A 340 -30.14 -6.17 -12.70
CA ARG A 340 -29.36 -7.35 -12.30
C ARG A 340 -28.38 -7.02 -11.17
N GLY A 341 -27.77 -5.84 -11.25
CA GLY A 341 -26.73 -5.42 -10.31
C GLY A 341 -25.38 -6.07 -10.60
N TYR A 342 -24.42 -5.75 -9.73
CA TYR A 342 -23.07 -6.30 -9.77
C TYR A 342 -22.66 -6.78 -8.38
N ILE A 343 -21.60 -7.56 -8.33
CA ILE A 343 -20.95 -7.98 -7.10
C ILE A 343 -19.49 -7.57 -7.10
N GLN A 344 -18.97 -7.32 -5.91
CA GLN A 344 -17.57 -6.96 -5.71
C GLN A 344 -16.97 -7.74 -4.55
N MET A 345 -15.73 -8.20 -4.68
CA MET A 345 -15.02 -8.94 -3.63
C MET A 345 -13.85 -8.15 -3.06
N ALA A 346 -13.85 -7.98 -1.75
CA ALA A 346 -12.68 -7.58 -0.97
C ALA A 346 -12.04 -8.81 -0.31
N VAL A 347 -10.74 -8.71 -0.06
CA VAL A 347 -9.92 -9.74 0.57
C VAL A 347 -9.16 -9.06 1.70
N MET A 348 -8.99 -9.75 2.82
CA MET A 348 -8.29 -9.24 3.99
C MET A 348 -7.35 -10.30 4.57
N ASP A 349 -6.23 -9.83 5.11
CA ASP A 349 -5.30 -10.66 5.88
C ASP A 349 -4.51 -9.80 6.89
N GLY A 350 -4.02 -10.46 7.94
CA GLY A 350 -3.22 -9.89 9.01
C GLY A 350 -1.73 -10.13 8.81
N LYS A 351 -0.94 -9.06 8.74
CA LYS A 351 0.52 -9.14 8.61
C LYS A 351 1.25 -8.83 9.91
N GLY A 352 2.04 -9.78 10.41
CA GLY A 352 2.86 -9.63 11.62
C GLY A 352 4.05 -8.65 11.50
N ILE A 353 3.84 -7.39 11.10
CA ILE A 353 4.87 -6.35 11.15
C ILE A 353 4.87 -5.76 12.57
N LYS A 354 5.82 -6.15 13.40
CA LYS A 354 5.92 -5.64 14.77
C LYS A 354 6.40 -4.19 14.78
N HIS A 355 5.73 -3.34 15.55
CA HIS A 355 6.14 -1.96 15.82
C HIS A 355 6.01 -1.68 17.32
N ARG A 356 6.91 -0.85 17.86
CA ARG A 356 6.98 -0.53 19.29
C ARG A 356 6.03 0.63 19.62
N GLN A 357 4.96 0.34 20.35
CA GLN A 357 4.03 1.35 20.85
C GLN A 357 4.76 2.29 21.83
N GLU A 358 4.64 3.59 21.60
CA GLU A 358 4.99 4.60 22.61
C GLU A 358 3.92 4.56 23.71
N VAL A 359 4.32 4.26 24.95
CA VAL A 359 3.41 4.31 26.09
C VAL A 359 3.18 5.79 26.42
N GLY A 360 2.04 6.33 26.02
CA GLY A 360 1.60 7.64 26.47
C GLY A 360 1.44 7.64 27.99
N GLU A 361 2.04 8.62 28.66
CA GLU A 361 1.71 8.97 30.04
C GLU A 361 0.27 9.52 30.07
N GLY A 362 -0.72 8.63 30.24
CA GLY A 362 -2.12 9.04 30.24
C GLY A 362 -3.13 7.89 30.28
N SER A 363 -3.52 7.51 31.49
CA SER A 363 -4.83 6.96 31.89
C SER A 363 -5.51 5.88 31.01
N ILE A 364 -5.40 4.60 31.40
CA ILE A 364 -6.52 3.64 31.41
C ILE A 364 -6.33 2.71 32.62
N GLN A 365 -7.24 2.76 33.60
CA GLN A 365 -7.32 1.76 34.67
C GLN A 365 -7.59 0.39 34.04
N ALA A 366 -6.70 -0.58 34.27
CA ALA A 366 -6.84 -1.93 33.76
C ALA A 366 -7.94 -2.69 34.53
N PRO A 367 -8.83 -3.45 33.85
CA PRO A 367 -9.72 -4.40 34.52
C PRO A 367 -8.89 -5.56 35.07
N GLN A 368 -9.20 -5.98 36.30
CA GLN A 368 -8.54 -7.09 36.99
C GLN A 368 -8.97 -8.43 36.39
N GLY A 369 -8.18 -8.98 35.47
CA GLY A 369 -8.21 -10.38 35.04
C GLY A 369 -6.92 -11.09 35.46
N PRO A 370 -6.92 -12.42 35.65
CA PRO A 370 -5.79 -13.15 36.24
C PRO A 370 -4.60 -13.12 35.27
N SER A 371 -3.56 -12.37 35.64
CA SER A 371 -2.28 -12.40 34.93
C SER A 371 -1.53 -13.69 35.28
N LEU A 372 -1.01 -14.37 34.26
CA LEU A 372 0.02 -15.40 34.41
C LEU A 372 1.20 -14.81 35.21
N ARG A 373 1.27 -15.13 36.50
CA ARG A 373 2.39 -14.75 37.37
C ARG A 373 3.58 -15.64 37.04
N VAL A 374 4.47 -15.15 36.18
CA VAL A 374 5.82 -15.70 36.04
C VAL A 374 6.56 -15.42 37.34
N GLN A 375 7.03 -16.47 38.03
CA GLN A 375 7.74 -16.34 39.30
C GLN A 375 9.21 -15.97 39.02
N LEU A 376 9.54 -14.68 39.13
CA LEU A 376 10.91 -14.19 38.92
C LEU A 376 11.77 -14.42 40.17
N GLN A 377 13.08 -14.54 39.97
CA GLN A 377 14.06 -14.57 41.07
C GLN A 377 14.20 -13.18 41.72
N ALA A 378 14.50 -13.13 43.01
CA ALA A 378 14.74 -11.88 43.72
C ALA A 378 15.96 -11.15 43.14
N LEU A 379 15.83 -9.83 42.95
CA LEU A 379 16.91 -8.98 42.44
C LEU A 379 17.39 -8.06 43.57
N GLY A 380 18.54 -8.37 44.16
CA GLY A 380 19.03 -7.67 45.34
C GLY A 380 18.04 -7.76 46.51
N ASN A 381 17.60 -6.60 47.02
CA ASN A 381 16.66 -6.53 48.14
C ASN A 381 15.18 -6.57 47.70
N THR A 382 14.88 -6.75 46.41
CA THR A 382 13.51 -6.79 45.90
C THR A 382 13.05 -8.24 45.73
N PRO A 383 12.04 -8.70 46.49
CA PRO A 383 11.45 -10.03 46.32
C PRO A 383 10.95 -10.24 44.88
N GLY A 384 11.05 -11.46 44.36
CA GLY A 384 10.67 -11.78 42.97
C GLY A 384 9.25 -11.38 42.56
N GLY A 385 8.32 -11.31 43.52
CA GLY A 385 6.94 -10.83 43.31
C GLY A 385 6.80 -9.31 43.20
N ASP A 386 7.80 -8.56 43.68
CA ASP A 386 7.87 -7.09 43.66
C ASP A 386 8.82 -6.57 42.58
N VAL A 387 9.46 -7.47 41.82
CA VAL A 387 10.25 -7.11 40.64
C VAL A 387 9.30 -6.57 39.57
N ILE A 388 9.19 -5.25 39.48
CA ILE A 388 8.46 -4.56 38.42
C ILE A 388 9.13 -4.92 37.10
N HIS A 389 8.40 -5.62 36.22
CA HIS A 389 8.80 -5.87 34.83
C HIS A 389 9.19 -4.54 34.16
N THR A 390 10.49 -4.26 34.07
CA THR A 390 11.00 -3.09 33.37
C THR A 390 11.15 -3.48 31.89
N PHE A 391 10.22 -2.99 31.08
CA PHE A 391 10.25 -3.00 29.60
C PHE A 391 9.95 -4.31 28.87
N LYS A 392 8.67 -4.66 28.76
CA LYS A 392 8.16 -5.22 27.48
C LYS A 392 7.43 -4.09 26.77
N ALA A 393 8.11 -3.44 25.84
CA ALA A 393 7.46 -2.41 25.04
C ALA A 393 6.29 -3.07 24.30
N LYS A 394 5.07 -2.55 24.49
CA LYS A 394 3.88 -3.09 23.82
C LYS A 394 4.14 -3.03 22.33
N SER A 395 3.98 -4.15 21.62
CA SER A 395 4.04 -4.16 20.17
C SER A 395 2.64 -4.36 19.60
N ILE A 396 2.42 -3.86 18.39
CA ILE A 396 1.30 -4.35 17.58
C ILE A 396 1.46 -5.86 17.34
N TYR A 397 0.34 -6.56 17.26
CA TYR A 397 0.30 -7.98 16.95
C TYR A 397 0.44 -8.17 15.44
N CYS A 398 -0.47 -7.56 14.69
CA CYS A 398 -0.43 -7.51 13.23
C CYS A 398 -0.97 -6.16 12.72
N LEU A 399 -0.61 -5.86 11.48
CA LEU A 399 -1.21 -4.89 10.60
C LEU A 399 -2.32 -5.62 9.83
N GLN A 400 -3.58 -5.29 10.08
CA GLN A 400 -4.68 -5.78 9.26
C GLN A 400 -4.75 -4.96 7.97
N THR A 401 -4.90 -5.63 6.84
CA THR A 401 -5.06 -4.98 5.54
C THR A 401 -6.32 -5.49 4.85
N VAL A 402 -6.93 -4.64 4.03
CA VAL A 402 -8.04 -5.01 3.16
C VAL A 402 -7.85 -4.39 1.78
N GLN A 403 -8.08 -5.18 0.74
CA GLN A 403 -7.89 -4.83 -0.66
C GLN A 403 -9.00 -5.44 -1.51
N TRP A 404 -9.24 -4.90 -2.68
CA TRP A 404 -10.09 -5.54 -3.68
C TRP A 404 -9.41 -6.82 -4.20
N ALA A 405 -10.20 -7.77 -4.71
CA ALA A 405 -9.68 -9.02 -5.29
C ALA A 405 -8.78 -8.84 -6.54
N CYS A 406 -8.65 -7.62 -7.05
CA CYS A 406 -7.68 -7.23 -8.08
C CYS A 406 -6.32 -6.80 -7.50
N GLY A 407 -6.20 -6.67 -6.18
CA GLY A 407 -5.00 -6.25 -5.45
C GLY A 407 -4.99 -4.78 -5.02
N VAL A 408 -5.92 -3.94 -5.50
CA VAL A 408 -5.96 -2.51 -5.12
C VAL A 408 -6.30 -2.39 -3.62
N PRO A 409 -5.40 -1.82 -2.79
CA PRO A 409 -5.60 -1.71 -1.36
C PRO A 409 -6.68 -0.68 -1.04
N ILE A 410 -7.55 -1.02 -0.11
CA ILE A 410 -8.67 -0.19 0.34
C ILE A 410 -8.27 0.51 1.64
N GLY A 411 -7.77 -0.26 2.60
CA GLY A 411 -7.42 0.27 3.91
C GLY A 411 -6.62 -0.68 4.77
N TRP A 412 -6.22 -0.17 5.93
CA TRP A 412 -5.42 -0.90 6.91
C TRP A 412 -5.74 -0.44 8.34
N GLY A 413 -5.45 -1.30 9.31
CA GLY A 413 -5.64 -1.01 10.73
C GLY A 413 -4.66 -1.78 11.61
N LYS A 414 -4.43 -1.29 12.83
CA LYS A 414 -3.57 -1.98 13.81
C LYS A 414 -4.39 -2.90 14.72
N CYS A 415 -4.01 -4.18 14.76
CA CYS A 415 -4.48 -5.12 15.76
C CYS A 415 -3.48 -5.20 16.90
N TYR A 416 -3.93 -4.87 18.11
CA TYR A 416 -3.09 -4.91 19.31
C TYR A 416 -3.31 -6.21 20.07
N ARG A 417 -2.25 -6.78 20.64
CA ARG A 417 -2.22 -8.02 21.44
C ARG A 417 -2.62 -9.31 20.70
N SER A 418 -3.66 -9.26 19.88
CA SER A 418 -4.16 -10.35 19.04
C SER A 418 -4.95 -9.79 17.85
N GLU A 419 -5.11 -10.60 16.83
CA GLU A 419 -6.07 -10.40 15.74
C GLU A 419 -7.44 -10.96 16.18
N SER A 420 -8.12 -10.24 17.07
CA SER A 420 -9.40 -10.69 17.62
C SER A 420 -10.59 -10.18 16.79
N ALA A 421 -11.65 -10.98 16.70
CA ALA A 421 -12.89 -10.61 15.98
C ALA A 421 -13.44 -9.20 16.34
N PRO A 422 -13.45 -8.74 17.61
CA PRO A 422 -13.87 -7.37 17.93
C PRO A 422 -12.98 -6.28 17.32
N GLN A 423 -11.67 -6.53 17.20
CA GLN A 423 -10.74 -5.57 16.60
C GLN A 423 -10.87 -5.54 15.08
N VAL A 424 -11.05 -6.70 14.46
CA VAL A 424 -11.29 -6.83 13.02
C VAL A 424 -12.63 -6.19 12.64
N LEU A 425 -13.71 -6.44 13.39
CA LEU A 425 -15.00 -5.80 13.16
C LEU A 425 -14.91 -4.26 13.30
N ARG A 426 -14.20 -3.76 14.31
CA ARG A 426 -13.95 -2.32 14.45
C ARG A 426 -13.18 -1.76 13.26
N PHE A 427 -12.17 -2.49 12.77
CA PHE A 427 -11.42 -2.10 11.57
C PHE A 427 -12.33 -2.03 10.32
N LEU A 428 -13.18 -3.04 10.10
CA LEU A 428 -14.15 -3.03 9.00
C LEU A 428 -15.14 -1.86 9.12
N ASN A 429 -15.71 -1.64 10.31
CA ASN A 429 -16.63 -0.53 10.55
C ASN A 429 -15.98 0.83 10.28
N ASN A 430 -14.73 1.02 10.72
CA ASN A 430 -13.99 2.25 10.45
C ASN A 430 -13.66 2.43 8.97
N THR A 431 -13.35 1.34 8.26
CA THR A 431 -12.98 1.37 6.84
C THR A 431 -14.15 1.87 5.98
N TRP A 432 -15.37 1.40 6.24
CA TRP A 432 -16.56 1.77 5.47
C TRP A 432 -17.48 2.80 6.16
N ALA A 433 -17.01 3.47 7.22
CA ALA A 433 -17.83 4.43 7.99
C ALA A 433 -18.38 5.56 7.10
N ASP A 434 -17.50 6.14 6.27
CA ASP A 434 -17.85 7.23 5.35
C ASP A 434 -18.37 6.72 3.99
N TYR A 435 -18.33 5.40 3.75
CA TYR A 435 -18.68 4.76 2.47
C TYR A 435 -19.63 3.57 2.64
N PRO A 436 -20.79 3.72 3.32
CA PRO A 436 -21.66 2.60 3.66
C PRO A 436 -22.21 1.83 2.44
N ASN A 437 -22.36 2.51 1.30
CA ASN A 437 -22.85 1.93 0.05
C ASN A 437 -21.75 1.25 -0.78
N SER A 438 -20.48 1.42 -0.39
CA SER A 438 -19.32 0.83 -1.09
C SER A 438 -18.83 -0.47 -0.40
N ARG A 439 -19.62 -1.05 0.50
CA ARG A 439 -19.27 -2.32 1.14
C ARG A 439 -19.16 -3.43 0.08
N PRO A 440 -18.20 -4.35 0.22
CA PRO A 440 -18.06 -5.46 -0.71
C PRO A 440 -19.26 -6.41 -0.60
N SER A 441 -19.68 -6.99 -1.72
CA SER A 441 -20.68 -8.07 -1.70
C SER A 441 -20.10 -9.34 -1.06
N PHE A 442 -18.79 -9.58 -1.23
CA PHE A 442 -18.06 -10.68 -0.63
C PHE A 442 -16.80 -10.20 0.08
N LEU A 443 -16.55 -10.69 1.29
CA LEU A 443 -15.31 -10.43 2.02
C LEU A 443 -14.61 -11.75 2.33
N ALA A 444 -13.44 -11.96 1.72
CA ALA A 444 -12.57 -13.08 2.01
C ALA A 444 -11.65 -12.77 3.20
N TYR A 445 -11.64 -13.64 4.20
CA TYR A 445 -10.80 -13.53 5.39
C TYR A 445 -10.58 -14.92 6.00
N ASP A 446 -9.33 -15.27 6.32
CA ASP A 446 -8.97 -16.59 6.87
C ASP A 446 -9.82 -16.97 8.09
N ASN A 447 -10.09 -16.02 8.98
CA ASN A 447 -10.88 -16.23 10.20
C ASN A 447 -12.32 -15.70 10.09
N ALA A 448 -12.88 -15.68 8.88
CA ALA A 448 -14.23 -15.19 8.59
C ALA A 448 -15.33 -15.90 9.40
N CYS A 449 -15.22 -17.20 9.65
CA CYS A 449 -16.27 -17.92 10.39
C CYS A 449 -16.40 -17.41 11.84
N ASN A 450 -15.28 -17.17 12.54
CA ASN A 450 -15.30 -16.63 13.90
C ASN A 450 -15.72 -15.17 13.93
N LEU A 451 -15.35 -14.39 12.90
CA LEU A 451 -15.82 -13.01 12.75
C LEU A 451 -17.35 -12.96 12.55
N LEU A 452 -17.88 -13.79 11.65
CA LEU A 452 -19.32 -13.89 11.39
C LEU A 452 -20.07 -14.36 12.65
N ARG A 453 -19.56 -15.37 13.36
CA ARG A 453 -20.12 -15.80 14.65
C ARG A 453 -20.15 -14.65 15.66
N HIS A 454 -19.08 -13.87 15.74
CA HIS A 454 -19.02 -12.71 16.62
C HIS A 454 -20.08 -11.65 16.25
N ILE A 455 -20.17 -11.26 14.98
CA ILE A 455 -21.15 -10.26 14.49
C ILE A 455 -22.58 -10.70 14.86
N VAL A 456 -22.97 -11.91 14.49
CA VAL A 456 -24.32 -12.44 14.73
C VAL A 456 -24.65 -12.53 16.22
N THR A 457 -23.66 -12.87 17.05
CA THR A 457 -23.84 -12.97 18.51
C THR A 457 -23.96 -11.59 19.16
N GLN A 458 -23.28 -10.57 18.63
CA GLN A 458 -23.38 -9.20 19.15
C GLN A 458 -24.65 -8.50 18.69
N ASP A 459 -24.96 -8.57 17.40
CA ASP A 459 -26.13 -7.94 16.79
C ASP A 459 -26.62 -8.76 15.57
N PRO A 460 -27.72 -9.51 15.69
CA PRO A 460 -28.32 -10.24 14.56
C PRO A 460 -28.86 -9.35 13.44
N SER A 461 -29.02 -8.05 13.70
CA SER A 461 -29.47 -7.04 12.73
C SER A 461 -28.33 -6.21 12.16
N ASP A 462 -27.07 -6.58 12.44
CA ASP A 462 -25.90 -5.87 11.92
C ASP A 462 -25.94 -5.79 10.39
N ILE A 463 -25.67 -4.60 9.87
CA ILE A 463 -25.71 -4.29 8.44
C ILE A 463 -24.76 -5.16 7.61
N TRP A 464 -23.67 -5.66 8.18
CA TRP A 464 -22.77 -6.60 7.51
C TRP A 464 -23.50 -7.89 7.10
N LEU A 465 -24.46 -8.37 7.92
CA LEU A 465 -25.23 -9.57 7.64
C LEU A 465 -26.20 -9.37 6.46
N ALA A 466 -26.63 -8.14 6.22
CA ALA A 466 -27.52 -7.78 5.12
C ALA A 466 -26.77 -7.46 3.82
N THR A 467 -25.52 -7.01 3.90
CA THR A 467 -24.80 -6.40 2.76
C THR A 467 -23.62 -7.23 2.24
N THR A 468 -23.00 -8.06 3.07
CA THR A 468 -21.75 -8.75 2.74
C THR A 468 -21.80 -10.22 3.13
N LYS A 469 -21.36 -11.09 2.23
CA LYS A 469 -21.12 -12.51 2.53
C LYS A 469 -19.65 -12.72 2.89
N PHE A 470 -19.39 -13.37 4.02
CA PHE A 470 -18.03 -13.66 4.50
C PHE A 470 -17.59 -15.05 4.03
N ILE A 471 -16.44 -15.15 3.40
CA ILE A 471 -15.84 -16.42 2.96
C ILE A 471 -14.46 -16.61 3.58
N VAL A 472 -14.10 -17.86 3.88
CA VAL A 472 -12.76 -18.23 4.35
C VAL A 472 -11.87 -18.62 3.18
N ASP A 473 -10.56 -18.71 3.39
CA ASP A 473 -9.68 -19.31 2.39
C ASP A 473 -9.89 -20.84 2.30
N ALA A 474 -9.33 -21.43 1.26
CA ALA A 474 -9.48 -22.85 0.95
C ALA A 474 -8.91 -23.77 2.04
N TRP A 475 -7.73 -23.42 2.55
CA TRP A 475 -7.03 -24.21 3.57
C TRP A 475 -7.80 -24.18 4.88
N HIS A 476 -8.29 -23.00 5.28
CA HIS A 476 -9.15 -22.86 6.44
C HIS A 476 -10.45 -23.65 6.28
N TYR A 477 -11.10 -23.56 5.11
CA TYR A 477 -12.32 -24.31 4.84
C TYR A 477 -12.12 -25.82 4.97
N ILE A 478 -11.05 -26.36 4.36
CA ILE A 478 -10.72 -27.79 4.42
C ILE A 478 -10.56 -28.25 5.89
N GLY A 479 -9.86 -27.46 6.71
CA GLY A 479 -9.61 -27.80 8.11
C GLY A 479 -10.83 -27.65 9.04
N HIS A 480 -11.74 -26.72 8.75
CA HIS A 480 -12.85 -26.38 9.66
C HIS A 480 -14.22 -26.91 9.22
N GLN A 481 -14.45 -27.24 7.94
CA GLN A 481 -15.78 -27.66 7.47
C GLN A 481 -16.34 -28.89 8.22
N ALA A 482 -15.45 -29.75 8.73
CA ALA A 482 -15.82 -30.96 9.45
C ALA A 482 -16.27 -30.69 10.90
N THR A 483 -15.83 -29.58 11.50
CA THR A 483 -15.99 -29.28 12.93
C THR A 483 -16.80 -28.01 13.20
N ASP A 484 -16.92 -27.12 12.22
CA ASP A 484 -17.62 -25.85 12.32
C ASP A 484 -18.73 -25.74 11.27
N ILE A 485 -19.98 -25.89 11.74
CA ILE A 485 -21.17 -25.80 10.90
C ILE A 485 -21.30 -24.44 10.19
N LEU A 486 -20.86 -23.37 10.84
CA LEU A 486 -20.97 -22.02 10.28
C LEU A 486 -19.92 -21.83 9.18
N CYS A 487 -18.71 -22.37 9.36
CA CYS A 487 -17.71 -22.43 8.30
C CYS A 487 -18.24 -23.22 7.08
N ARG A 488 -18.78 -24.43 7.32
CA ARG A 488 -19.33 -25.32 6.28
C ARG A 488 -20.47 -24.68 5.48
N THR A 489 -21.42 -24.03 6.16
CA THR A 489 -22.68 -23.58 5.54
C THR A 489 -22.66 -22.14 5.06
N ARG A 490 -21.81 -21.28 5.63
CA ARG A 490 -21.83 -19.83 5.36
C ARG A 490 -20.55 -19.27 4.78
N CYS A 491 -19.40 -19.94 4.98
CA CYS A 491 -18.10 -19.39 4.60
C CYS A 491 -17.39 -20.16 3.49
N ASN A 492 -18.07 -21.09 2.81
CA ASN A 492 -17.49 -21.84 1.70
C ASN A 492 -17.00 -20.90 0.58
N PRO A 493 -15.69 -20.92 0.24
CA PRO A 493 -15.14 -20.06 -0.82
C PRO A 493 -15.54 -20.44 -2.24
N ALA A 494 -15.96 -21.69 -2.48
CA ALA A 494 -16.27 -22.19 -3.82
C ALA A 494 -17.34 -23.30 -3.74
N PRO A 495 -18.61 -22.97 -3.46
CA PRO A 495 -19.65 -23.99 -3.37
C PRO A 495 -20.07 -24.51 -4.75
N THR A 496 -20.07 -25.83 -4.90
CA THR A 496 -20.41 -26.55 -6.15
C THR A 496 -21.89 -26.93 -6.25
N ASP A 497 -22.70 -26.58 -5.24
CA ASP A 497 -24.14 -26.85 -5.16
C ASP A 497 -25.00 -25.75 -5.84
N GLY A 498 -24.35 -24.77 -6.47
CA GLY A 498 -25.02 -23.64 -7.12
C GLY A 498 -25.62 -22.62 -6.15
N SER A 499 -25.35 -22.72 -4.84
CA SER A 499 -25.83 -21.74 -3.84
C SER A 499 -25.16 -20.36 -3.98
N GLN A 500 -23.94 -20.31 -4.53
CA GLN A 500 -23.18 -19.08 -4.77
C GLN A 500 -22.57 -19.07 -6.17
N PRO A 501 -23.39 -18.89 -7.21
CA PRO A 501 -22.93 -18.89 -8.60
C PRO A 501 -21.92 -17.76 -8.87
N ASP A 502 -21.93 -16.69 -8.07
CA ASP A 502 -20.99 -15.58 -8.16
C ASP A 502 -19.52 -15.98 -7.94
N LEU A 503 -19.26 -17.04 -7.16
CA LEU A 503 -17.91 -17.42 -6.70
C LEU A 503 -17.18 -18.42 -7.61
N VAL A 504 -17.89 -19.06 -8.54
CA VAL A 504 -17.36 -20.15 -9.37
C VAL A 504 -17.52 -19.81 -10.85
N LEU A 505 -16.49 -20.00 -11.66
CA LEU A 505 -16.52 -19.88 -13.11
C LEU A 505 -16.43 -21.27 -13.74
N THR A 506 -16.95 -21.39 -14.96
CA THR A 506 -16.81 -22.60 -15.78
C THR A 506 -15.86 -22.29 -16.92
N GLU A 507 -14.71 -22.96 -16.97
CA GLU A 507 -13.65 -22.73 -17.95
C GLU A 507 -13.29 -24.05 -18.64
N ALA A 508 -13.09 -24.03 -19.95
CA ALA A 508 -12.57 -25.17 -20.69
C ALA A 508 -11.04 -25.12 -20.70
N ASP A 509 -10.39 -26.23 -20.32
CA ASP A 509 -8.94 -26.36 -20.45
C ASP A 509 -8.50 -26.52 -21.91
N ASP A 510 -7.18 -26.58 -22.13
CA ASP A 510 -6.58 -26.76 -23.46
C ASP A 510 -7.01 -28.07 -24.15
N ASN A 511 -7.53 -29.04 -23.39
CA ASN A 511 -8.05 -30.32 -23.88
C ASN A 511 -9.56 -30.28 -24.17
N GLY A 512 -10.21 -29.12 -23.98
CA GLY A 512 -11.66 -28.94 -24.11
C GLY A 512 -12.46 -29.54 -22.96
N GLN A 513 -11.81 -29.96 -21.87
CA GLN A 513 -12.48 -30.44 -20.67
C GLN A 513 -12.92 -29.24 -19.83
N VAL A 514 -14.18 -29.26 -19.42
CA VAL A 514 -14.79 -28.19 -18.64
C VAL A 514 -14.50 -28.39 -17.16
N HIS A 515 -13.86 -27.41 -16.54
CA HIS A 515 -13.52 -27.37 -15.12
C HIS A 515 -14.14 -26.14 -14.47
N GLN A 516 -14.41 -26.26 -13.18
CA GLN A 516 -14.84 -25.12 -12.37
C GLN A 516 -13.61 -24.42 -11.79
N THR A 517 -13.55 -23.09 -11.82
CA THR A 517 -12.46 -22.29 -11.22
C THR A 517 -13.03 -21.20 -10.31
N ARG A 518 -12.21 -20.60 -9.45
CA ARG A 518 -12.65 -19.49 -8.59
C ARG A 518 -12.81 -18.21 -9.40
N ALA A 519 -13.90 -17.48 -9.15
CA ALA A 519 -14.19 -16.22 -9.84
C ALA A 519 -13.29 -15.05 -9.44
N PHE A 520 -12.66 -15.12 -8.26
CA PHE A 520 -11.88 -14.03 -7.66
C PHE A 520 -10.55 -14.52 -7.10
N ASN A 521 -9.55 -13.64 -7.17
CA ASN A 521 -8.22 -13.91 -6.62
C ASN A 521 -8.17 -13.54 -5.12
N THR A 522 -8.25 -14.56 -4.27
CA THR A 522 -8.12 -14.41 -2.80
C THR A 522 -6.66 -14.32 -2.33
N GLU A 523 -5.67 -14.59 -3.19
CA GLU A 523 -4.24 -14.52 -2.85
C GLU A 523 -3.71 -13.08 -2.85
N THR A 524 -4.50 -12.10 -3.28
CA THR A 524 -4.10 -10.69 -3.31
C THR A 524 -3.66 -10.15 -1.96
N ALA A 525 -4.19 -10.69 -0.85
CA ALA A 525 -3.75 -10.36 0.50
C ALA A 525 -2.32 -10.82 0.77
N GLU A 526 -2.02 -12.07 0.40
CA GLU A 526 -0.68 -12.63 0.52
C GLU A 526 0.32 -11.88 -0.37
N GLN A 527 -0.09 -11.45 -1.56
CA GLN A 527 0.73 -10.66 -2.46
C GLN A 527 1.09 -9.30 -1.86
N LEU A 528 0.12 -8.59 -1.27
CA LEU A 528 0.36 -7.33 -0.55
C LEU A 528 1.28 -7.57 0.66
N ASN A 529 1.00 -8.60 1.46
CA ASN A 529 1.78 -8.98 2.63
C ASN A 529 3.23 -9.35 2.27
N SER A 530 3.42 -10.02 1.14
CA SER A 530 4.71 -10.35 0.57
C SER A 530 5.48 -9.09 0.16
N TRP A 531 4.81 -8.15 -0.51
CA TRP A 531 5.42 -6.87 -0.87
C TRP A 531 5.81 -6.03 0.36
N LEU A 532 4.99 -6.02 1.40
CA LEU A 532 5.28 -5.32 2.66
C LEU A 532 6.49 -5.88 3.42
N ASN A 533 6.92 -7.14 3.17
CA ASN A 533 8.11 -7.72 3.80
C ASN A 533 9.38 -6.89 3.55
N GLY A 534 9.49 -6.25 2.37
CA GLY A 534 10.62 -5.41 2.02
C GLY A 534 10.82 -4.21 2.97
N PHE A 535 9.75 -3.78 3.63
CA PHE A 535 9.73 -2.58 4.49
C PHE A 535 9.73 -2.90 5.98
N GLU A 536 9.61 -4.18 6.37
CA GLU A 536 9.43 -4.59 7.76
C GLU A 536 10.55 -4.05 8.68
N SER A 537 11.80 -4.13 8.23
CA SER A 537 12.96 -3.66 9.00
C SER A 537 12.91 -2.16 9.32
N GLN A 538 12.31 -1.35 8.44
CA GLN A 538 12.18 0.09 8.57
C GLN A 538 11.01 0.43 9.49
N LEU A 539 9.87 -0.20 9.26
CA LEU A 539 8.65 -0.07 10.06
C LEU A 539 8.88 -0.40 11.53
N ARG A 540 9.67 -1.44 11.83
CA ARG A 540 10.04 -1.85 13.21
C ARG A 540 10.74 -0.75 14.02
N GLN A 541 11.40 0.20 13.37
CA GLN A 541 12.22 1.24 14.00
C GLN A 541 11.54 2.61 14.08
N MET A 542 10.39 2.77 13.43
CA MET A 542 9.66 4.04 13.40
C MET A 542 8.98 4.31 14.76
N SER A 543 8.66 5.58 15.03
CA SER A 543 7.68 5.96 16.05
C SER A 543 6.26 5.66 15.56
N ASP A 544 5.26 5.66 16.44
CA ASP A 544 3.88 5.29 16.08
C ASP A 544 3.30 6.19 14.98
N VAL A 545 3.55 7.50 15.06
CA VAL A 545 3.12 8.47 14.04
C VAL A 545 3.83 8.23 12.70
N ASN A 546 5.14 7.97 12.73
CA ASN A 546 5.90 7.74 11.51
C ASN A 546 5.54 6.38 10.88
N TYR A 547 5.22 5.39 11.71
CA TYR A 547 4.75 4.08 11.26
C TYR A 547 3.44 4.24 10.50
N ASP A 548 2.46 4.93 11.08
CA ASP A 548 1.14 5.12 10.46
C ASP A 548 1.25 5.91 9.16
N PHE A 549 2.00 7.01 9.19
CA PHE A 549 2.30 7.79 8.00
C PHE A 549 2.94 6.92 6.91
N PHE A 550 3.96 6.12 7.25
CA PHE A 550 4.70 5.33 6.28
C PHE A 550 3.88 4.17 5.71
N ILE A 551 3.10 3.44 6.53
CA ILE A 551 2.17 2.42 6.00
C ILE A 551 1.19 3.07 5.03
N HIS A 552 0.66 4.23 5.37
CA HIS A 552 -0.30 4.92 4.50
C HIS A 552 0.33 5.33 3.16
N VAL A 553 1.60 5.75 3.17
CA VAL A 553 2.39 5.97 1.94
C VAL A 553 2.56 4.69 1.14
N LEU A 554 2.93 3.58 1.79
CA LEU A 554 3.10 2.28 1.13
C LEU A 554 1.81 1.82 0.45
N MET A 555 0.67 2.00 1.12
CA MET A 555 -0.64 1.69 0.54
C MET A 555 -0.93 2.54 -0.70
N LEU A 556 -0.67 3.86 -0.65
CA LEU A 556 -0.85 4.74 -1.81
C LEU A 556 -0.01 4.29 -3.01
N ILE A 557 1.29 4.06 -2.80
CA ILE A 557 2.21 3.64 -3.87
C ILE A 557 1.79 2.29 -4.45
N TYR A 558 1.39 1.36 -3.60
CA TYR A 558 0.94 0.04 -4.05
C TYR A 558 -0.35 0.14 -4.86
N ALA A 559 -1.31 0.96 -4.42
CA ALA A 559 -2.56 1.20 -5.15
C ALA A 559 -2.30 1.71 -6.57
N GLU A 560 -1.49 2.76 -6.72
CA GLU A 560 -1.16 3.31 -8.03
C GLU A 560 -0.42 2.31 -8.92
N THR A 561 0.38 1.42 -8.32
CA THR A 561 1.05 0.35 -9.04
C THR A 561 0.06 -0.69 -9.54
N MET A 562 -0.94 -1.05 -8.73
CA MET A 562 -2.01 -1.98 -9.14
C MET A 562 -2.90 -1.35 -10.20
N GLU A 563 -3.29 -0.09 -10.05
CA GLU A 563 -4.09 0.65 -11.04
C GLU A 563 -3.38 0.72 -12.39
N LYS A 564 -2.09 1.04 -12.43
CA LYS A 564 -1.29 1.01 -13.67
C LYS A 564 -1.27 -0.39 -14.30
N ARG A 565 -1.16 -1.45 -13.51
CA ARG A 565 -1.19 -2.83 -14.03
C ARG A 565 -2.56 -3.20 -14.60
N ILE A 566 -3.64 -2.75 -13.96
CA ILE A 566 -5.02 -2.95 -14.42
C ILE A 566 -5.24 -2.24 -15.76
N GLN A 567 -4.77 -1.00 -15.88
CA GLN A 567 -4.81 -0.23 -17.13
C GLN A 567 -4.02 -0.91 -18.25
N LEU A 568 -2.78 -1.36 -17.98
CA LEU A 568 -1.95 -2.05 -18.96
C LEU A 568 -2.53 -3.39 -19.43
N LYS A 569 -3.40 -4.01 -18.61
CA LYS A 569 -4.11 -5.25 -18.95
C LYS A 569 -5.51 -5.00 -19.52
N GLU A 570 -5.90 -3.74 -19.73
CA GLU A 570 -7.22 -3.35 -20.26
C GLU A 570 -8.38 -3.95 -19.45
N MET A 571 -8.22 -4.05 -18.12
CA MET A 571 -9.20 -4.66 -17.21
C MET A 571 -10.29 -3.69 -16.72
N GLU A 572 -10.41 -2.52 -17.35
CA GLU A 572 -11.43 -1.53 -17.01
C GLU A 572 -12.84 -2.04 -17.36
N LEU A 573 -13.86 -1.55 -16.65
CA LEU A 573 -15.25 -1.92 -16.91
C LEU A 573 -15.76 -1.16 -18.13
N THR A 574 -16.33 -1.88 -19.10
CA THR A 574 -16.86 -1.30 -20.35
C THR A 574 -18.28 -0.76 -20.18
N GLU A 575 -18.76 0.04 -21.14
CA GLU A 575 -20.17 0.45 -21.19
C GLU A 575 -21.10 -0.78 -21.25
N GLU A 576 -20.73 -1.80 -22.01
CA GLU A 576 -21.47 -3.07 -22.09
C GLU A 576 -21.65 -3.74 -20.72
N PHE A 577 -20.64 -3.63 -19.83
CA PHE A 577 -20.77 -4.13 -18.46
C PHE A 577 -21.89 -3.39 -17.72
N TRP A 578 -21.93 -2.06 -17.81
CA TRP A 578 -22.95 -1.25 -17.14
C TRP A 578 -24.34 -1.42 -17.76
N ASP A 579 -24.44 -1.62 -19.07
CA ASP A 579 -25.71 -1.94 -19.73
C ASP A 579 -26.29 -3.26 -19.18
N ARG A 580 -25.45 -4.30 -19.02
CA ARG A 580 -25.86 -5.58 -18.41
C ARG A 580 -26.29 -5.43 -16.95
N VAL A 581 -25.57 -4.64 -16.17
CA VAL A 581 -25.91 -4.35 -14.77
C VAL A 581 -27.26 -3.64 -14.65
N ASN A 582 -27.51 -2.71 -15.58
CA ASN A 582 -28.71 -1.88 -15.62
C ASN A 582 -29.89 -2.53 -16.33
N GLY A 583 -29.76 -3.77 -16.82
CA GLY A 583 -30.83 -4.47 -17.53
C GLY A 583 -31.17 -3.83 -18.88
N LEU A 584 -30.21 -3.15 -19.50
CA LEU A 584 -30.32 -2.51 -20.81
C LEU A 584 -29.75 -3.40 -21.95
N ALA A 585 -29.13 -4.52 -21.60
CA ALA A 585 -28.52 -5.49 -22.50
C ALA A 585 -29.43 -6.67 -22.86
#